data_AF-A0A838U3Z9-F1
#
_entry.id   AF-A0A838U3Z9-F1
#
_cell.length_a   1.000
_cell.length_b   1.000
_cell.length_c   1.000
_cell.angle_alpha   90.00
_cell.angle_beta   90.00
_cell.angle_gamma   90.00
#
_symmetry.space_group_name_H-M   'P 1'
#
loop_
_entity.id
_entity.type
_entity.pdbx_description
1 polymer ?
#
loop_
_entity_poly.entity_id
_entity_poly.type
_entity_poly.pdbx_seq_one_letter_code
_entity_poly.pdbx_strand_id
1 'polypeptide(L)'
;GKYWQAQELLFIKQGEWGEKHGAPPDPNAPPLNALFDKYARELGLDMDKAGASIKARKFDAKIEQDKRDAQSLGVRRTPTFFVNGRELARLGESDLRKLIDDELNR
;
A
#
# COMPACT_ATOMS: atom_id res chain seq x y z
N GLY A 1 4.71 14.33 6.21
CA GLY A 1 4.99 13.80 7.57
C GLY A 1 4.31 12.44 7.74
N LYS A 2 4.57 11.73 8.84
CA LYS A 2 3.95 10.45 9.31
C LYS A 2 3.72 9.32 8.27
N TYR A 3 4.26 9.42 7.06
CA TYR A 3 4.04 8.47 5.97
C TYR A 3 4.40 7.04 6.38
N TRP A 4 5.64 6.83 6.86
CA TRP A 4 6.11 5.52 7.27
C TRP A 4 5.32 4.94 8.45
N GLN A 5 4.99 5.78 9.44
CA GLN A 5 4.18 5.36 10.58
C GLN A 5 2.75 4.97 10.16
N ALA A 6 2.14 5.71 9.24
CA ALA A 6 0.83 5.38 8.70
C ALA A 6 0.87 4.09 7.88
N GLN A 7 1.89 3.91 7.03
CA GLN A 7 2.08 2.70 6.26
C GLN A 7 2.26 1.47 7.16
N GLU A 8 3.11 1.57 8.18
CA GLU A 8 3.34 0.51 9.15
C GLU A 8 2.06 0.16 9.91
N LEU A 9 1.34 1.18 10.41
CA LEU A 9 0.07 0.99 11.10
C LEU A 9 -0.96 0.26 10.22
N LEU A 10 -1.03 0.61 8.93
CA LEU A 10 -1.92 -0.05 7.98
C LEU A 10 -1.53 -1.52 7.79
N PHE A 11 -0.25 -1.87 7.70
CA PHE A 11 0.16 -3.27 7.63
C PHE A 11 -0.12 -4.03 8.92
N ILE A 12 0.21 -3.46 10.08
CA ILE A 12 -0.07 -4.07 11.39
C ILE A 12 -1.57 -4.33 11.56
N LYS A 13 -2.41 -3.37 11.15
CA LYS A 13 -3.88 -3.44 11.27
C LYS A 13 -4.58 -4.01 10.04
N GLN A 14 -3.86 -4.68 9.13
CA GLN A 14 -4.46 -5.21 7.90
C GLN A 14 -5.65 -6.14 8.17
N GLY A 15 -5.67 -6.86 9.30
CA GLY A 15 -6.82 -7.67 9.69
C GLY A 15 -8.10 -6.90 10.03
N GLU A 16 -7.99 -5.60 10.34
CA GLU A 16 -9.13 -4.73 10.70
C GLU A 16 -9.79 -4.08 9.47
N TRP A 17 -9.01 -3.76 8.43
CA TRP A 17 -9.49 -3.00 7.25
C TRP A 17 -9.33 -3.76 5.94
N GLY A 18 -8.46 -4.76 5.88
CA GLY A 18 -8.17 -5.51 4.67
C GLY A 18 -9.21 -6.58 4.39
N GLU A 19 -9.76 -6.58 3.18
CA GLU A 19 -10.62 -7.66 2.73
C GLU A 19 -9.78 -8.86 2.29
N LYS A 20 -10.19 -10.07 2.70
CA LYS A 20 -9.65 -11.30 2.12
C LYS A 20 -10.28 -11.48 0.74
N HIS A 21 -9.47 -11.44 -0.32
CA HIS A 21 -9.94 -11.72 -1.67
C HIS A 21 -10.73 -13.03 -1.74
N GLY A 22 -11.97 -12.95 -2.21
CA GLY A 22 -12.88 -14.10 -2.34
C GLY A 22 -13.69 -14.44 -1.10
N ALA A 23 -13.47 -13.77 0.05
CA ALA A 23 -14.35 -13.88 1.20
C ALA A 23 -15.53 -12.91 1.07
N PRO A 24 -16.73 -13.26 1.59
CA PRO A 24 -17.81 -12.30 1.70
C PRO A 24 -17.40 -11.16 2.65
N PRO A 25 -17.88 -9.92 2.41
CA PRO A 25 -17.67 -8.83 3.36
C PRO A 25 -18.18 -9.21 4.75
N ASP A 26 -17.43 -8.82 5.80
CA ASP A 26 -17.94 -8.94 7.16
C ASP A 26 -19.10 -7.94 7.34
N PRO A 27 -20.34 -8.40 7.60
CA PRO A 27 -21.49 -7.51 7.75
C PRO A 27 -21.38 -6.57 8.96
N ASN A 28 -20.45 -6.85 9.89
CA ASN A 28 -20.20 -6.05 11.08
C ASN A 28 -18.94 -5.17 10.98
N ALA A 29 -18.26 -5.16 9.83
CA ALA A 29 -17.08 -4.34 9.65
C ALA A 29 -17.44 -2.84 9.76
N PRO A 30 -16.67 -2.04 10.53
CA PRO A 30 -16.87 -0.61 10.55
C PRO A 30 -16.56 0.00 9.18
N PRO A 31 -17.18 1.14 8.82
CA PRO A 31 -16.84 1.85 7.58
C PRO A 31 -15.34 2.18 7.49
N LEU A 32 -14.72 1.91 6.34
CA LEU A 32 -13.27 2.11 6.15
C LEU A 32 -12.82 3.55 6.42
N ASN A 33 -13.64 4.54 6.06
CA ASN A 33 -13.36 5.95 6.37
C ASN A 33 -13.29 6.21 7.88
N ALA A 34 -14.16 5.58 8.68
CA ALA A 34 -14.14 5.71 10.13
C ALA A 34 -12.90 5.04 10.75
N LEU A 35 -12.49 3.88 10.23
CA LEU A 35 -11.24 3.22 10.63
C LEU A 35 -10.01 4.09 10.31
N PHE A 36 -9.91 4.60 9.09
CA PHE A 36 -8.77 5.41 8.67
C PHE A 36 -8.73 6.77 9.38
N ASP A 37 -9.88 7.38 9.68
CA ASP A 37 -9.94 8.58 10.53
C ASP A 37 -9.46 8.29 11.96
N LYS A 38 -9.81 7.12 12.51
CA LYS A 38 -9.30 6.69 13.83
C LYS A 38 -7.79 6.54 13.79
N TYR A 39 -7.24 5.85 12.80
CA TYR A 39 -5.79 5.67 12.64
C TYR A 39 -5.05 7.00 12.45
N ALA A 40 -5.62 7.91 11.66
CA ALA A 40 -5.06 9.24 11.46
C ALA A 40 -4.98 10.03 12.79
N ARG A 41 -6.02 9.94 13.63
CA ARG A 41 -6.01 10.54 14.98
C ARG A 41 -4.98 9.88 15.91
N GLU A 42 -4.88 8.55 15.90
CA GLU A 42 -3.87 7.81 16.70
C GLU A 42 -2.44 8.25 16.36
N LEU A 43 -2.18 8.60 15.09
CA LEU A 43 -0.88 9.08 14.63
C LEU A 43 -0.65 10.59 14.86
N GLY A 44 -1.64 11.30 15.40
CA GLY A 44 -1.60 12.74 15.61
C GLY A 44 -1.59 13.55 14.31
N LEU A 45 -2.27 13.06 13.27
CA LEU A 45 -2.44 13.82 12.03
C LEU A 45 -3.43 14.96 12.21
N ASP A 46 -3.18 16.05 11.48
CA ASP A 46 -4.08 17.18 11.36
C ASP A 46 -5.31 16.77 10.52
N MET A 47 -6.43 16.53 11.20
CA MET A 47 -7.65 16.01 10.58
C MET A 47 -8.32 17.02 9.65
N ASP A 48 -8.13 18.32 9.88
CA ASP A 48 -8.65 19.36 8.98
C ASP A 48 -7.89 19.32 7.66
N LYS A 49 -6.56 19.22 7.71
CA LYS A 49 -5.73 19.05 6.50
C LYS A 49 -5.98 17.71 5.79
N ALA A 50 -6.16 16.62 6.54
CA ALA A 50 -6.47 15.32 5.97
C ALA A 50 -7.83 15.34 5.26
N GLY A 51 -8.87 15.82 5.94
CA GLY A 51 -10.22 15.95 5.39
C GLY A 51 -10.28 16.89 4.17
N ALA A 52 -9.58 18.03 4.22
CA ALA A 52 -9.48 18.92 3.06
C ALA A 52 -8.79 18.25 1.86
N SER A 53 -7.71 17.48 2.10
CA SER A 53 -7.00 16.77 1.03
C SER A 53 -7.85 15.69 0.37
N ILE A 54 -8.65 14.96 1.17
CA ILE A 54 -9.59 13.95 0.67
C ILE A 54 -10.70 14.61 -0.14
N LYS A 55 -11.35 15.65 0.40
CA LYS A 55 -12.43 16.38 -0.29
C LYS A 55 -11.97 16.99 -1.62
N ALA A 56 -10.75 17.50 -1.65
CA ALA A 56 -10.14 18.08 -2.85
C ALA A 56 -9.65 17.02 -3.85
N ARG A 57 -9.77 15.71 -3.54
CA ARG A 57 -9.25 14.62 -4.39
C ARG A 57 -7.77 14.82 -4.75
N LYS A 58 -7.00 15.36 -3.79
CA LYS A 58 -5.66 15.93 -4.01
C LYS A 58 -4.66 14.96 -4.65
N PHE A 59 -4.83 13.66 -4.42
CA PHE A 59 -3.87 12.64 -4.81
C PHE A 59 -4.37 11.73 -5.95
N ASP A 60 -5.54 11.98 -6.50
CA ASP A 60 -6.14 11.13 -7.54
C ASP A 60 -5.25 11.00 -8.78
N ALA A 61 -4.72 12.13 -9.28
CA ALA A 61 -3.84 12.11 -10.44
C ALA A 61 -2.58 11.26 -10.20
N LYS A 62 -2.04 11.30 -8.96
CA LYS A 62 -0.91 10.45 -8.58
C LYS A 62 -1.31 8.98 -8.53
N ILE A 63 -2.46 8.66 -7.91
CA ILE A 63 -2.97 7.28 -7.82
C ILE A 63 -3.18 6.69 -9.22
N GLU A 64 -3.76 7.45 -10.15
CA GLU A 64 -3.97 7.01 -11.52
C GLU A 64 -2.66 6.85 -12.30
N GLN A 65 -1.67 7.72 -12.06
CA GLN A 65 -0.34 7.54 -12.63
C GLN A 65 0.33 6.27 -12.11
N ASP A 66 0.35 6.06 -10.79
CA ASP A 66 0.97 4.89 -10.16
C ASP A 66 0.32 3.57 -10.68
N LYS A 67 -1.00 3.56 -10.92
CA LYS A 67 -1.71 2.43 -11.56
C LYS A 67 -1.25 2.20 -13.00
N ARG A 68 -1.14 3.25 -13.82
CA ARG A 68 -0.70 3.16 -15.22
C ARG A 68 0.74 2.66 -15.30
N ASP A 69 1.61 3.13 -14.41
CA ASP A 69 3.00 2.70 -14.36
C ASP A 69 3.08 1.21 -14.06
N ALA A 70 2.34 0.71 -13.05
CA ALA A 70 2.28 -0.72 -12.75
C ALA A 70 1.76 -1.56 -13.93
N GLN A 71 0.73 -1.08 -14.63
CA GLN A 71 0.20 -1.74 -15.84
C GLN A 71 1.23 -1.76 -16.98
N SER A 72 1.96 -0.66 -17.19
CA SER A 72 3.00 -0.57 -18.23
C SER A 72 4.18 -1.51 -17.97
N LEU A 73 4.46 -1.79 -16.70
CA LEU A 73 5.44 -2.79 -16.25
C LEU A 73 4.89 -4.22 -16.28
N GLY A 74 3.64 -4.42 -16.71
CA GLY A 74 3.02 -5.75 -16.80
C GLY A 74 2.67 -6.36 -15.44
N VAL A 75 2.59 -5.58 -14.37
CA VAL A 75 2.23 -6.06 -13.03
C VAL A 75 0.78 -6.53 -13.02
N ARG A 76 0.55 -7.80 -12.66
CA ARG A 76 -0.78 -8.43 -12.65
C ARG A 76 -1.31 -8.80 -11.27
N ARG A 77 -0.45 -8.73 -10.25
CA ARG A 77 -0.77 -9.12 -8.87
C ARG A 77 0.09 -8.34 -7.90
N THR A 78 -0.38 -8.28 -6.66
CA THR A 78 0.38 -7.71 -5.55
C THR A 78 0.65 -8.81 -4.51
N PRO A 79 1.84 -8.84 -3.87
CA PRO A 79 2.99 -7.99 -4.16
C PRO A 79 3.79 -8.46 -5.39
N THR A 80 4.43 -7.51 -6.08
CA THR A 80 5.46 -7.72 -7.12
C THR A 80 6.66 -6.83 -6.78
N PHE A 81 7.88 -7.35 -6.92
CA PHE A 81 9.12 -6.64 -6.61
C PHE A 81 9.99 -6.55 -7.85
N PHE A 82 10.74 -5.45 -7.96
CA PHE A 82 11.79 -5.27 -8.95
C PHE A 82 13.09 -4.88 -8.25
N VAL A 83 14.20 -5.42 -8.73
CA VAL A 83 15.56 -5.01 -8.33
C VAL A 83 16.27 -4.56 -9.61
N ASN A 84 16.62 -3.29 -9.70
CA ASN A 84 17.27 -2.68 -10.89
C ASN A 84 16.57 -3.04 -12.23
N GLY A 85 15.24 -3.08 -12.23
CA GLY A 85 14.43 -3.39 -13.42
C GLY A 85 14.19 -4.88 -13.68
N ARG A 86 14.79 -5.80 -12.90
CA ARG A 86 14.48 -7.24 -12.95
C ARG A 86 13.38 -7.59 -11.97
N GLU A 87 12.32 -8.22 -12.47
CA GLU A 87 11.22 -8.71 -11.64
C GLU A 87 11.65 -9.92 -10.79
N LEU A 88 11.19 -9.96 -9.54
CA LEU A 88 11.35 -11.11 -8.66
C LEU A 88 10.43 -12.26 -9.09
N ALA A 89 11.00 -13.30 -9.69
CA ALA A 89 10.24 -14.42 -10.25
C ALA A 89 9.46 -15.23 -9.19
N ARG A 90 10.02 -15.37 -7.98
CA ARG A 90 9.39 -16.08 -6.86
C ARG A 90 9.38 -15.19 -5.64
N LEU A 91 8.19 -14.96 -5.09
CA LEU A 91 8.04 -14.16 -3.87
C LEU A 91 8.63 -14.91 -2.68
N GLY A 92 9.69 -14.35 -2.09
CA GLY A 92 10.35 -14.89 -0.91
C GLY A 92 11.53 -14.00 -0.51
N GLU A 93 11.80 -13.89 0.78
CA GLU A 93 12.94 -13.10 1.28
C GLU A 93 14.27 -13.60 0.71
N SER A 94 14.47 -14.93 0.68
CA SER A 94 15.69 -15.54 0.14
C SER A 94 15.87 -15.28 -1.36
N ASP A 95 14.79 -15.36 -2.15
CA ASP A 95 14.82 -15.03 -3.57
C ASP A 95 15.10 -13.54 -3.81
N LEU A 96 14.53 -12.66 -2.98
CA LEU A 96 14.78 -11.22 -3.06
C LEU A 96 16.23 -10.89 -2.73
N ARG A 97 16.79 -11.47 -1.65
CA ARG A 97 18.20 -11.31 -1.28
C ARG A 97 19.12 -11.77 -2.41
N LYS A 98 18.86 -12.96 -2.96
CA LYS A 98 19.63 -13.48 -4.09
C LYS A 98 19.58 -12.52 -5.29
N LEU A 99 18.41 -12.00 -5.64
CA LEU A 99 18.27 -11.08 -6.76
C LEU A 99 19.04 -9.76 -6.52
N ILE A 100 19.07 -9.27 -5.27
CA ILE A 100 19.89 -8.12 -4.88
C ILE A 100 21.38 -8.43 -5.07
N ASP A 101 21.85 -9.57 -4.55
CA ASP A 101 23.24 -9.97 -4.66
C ASP A 101 23.69 -10.15 -6.12
N ASP A 102 22.83 -10.71 -6.97
CA ASP A 102 23.08 -10.84 -8.41
C ASP A 102 23.24 -9.46 -9.09
N GLU A 103 22.44 -8.47 -8.70
CA GLU A 103 22.49 -7.12 -9.28
C GLU A 103 23.61 -6.23 -8.72
N LEU A 104 24.15 -6.55 -7.53
CA LEU A 104 25.32 -5.86 -6.97
C LEU A 104 26.64 -6.34 -7.58
N ASN A 105 26.70 -7.58 -8.07
CA ASN A 105 27.91 -8.20 -8.62
C ASN A 105 27.99 -8.15 -10.15
N ARG A 106 27.13 -7.36 -10.78
CA ARG A 106 27.05 -7.20 -12.24
C ARG A 106 27.94 -6.06 -12.73
#